data_AF-A0A0H3NP49-F1
#
_entry.id   AF-A0A0H3NP49-F1
#
_cell.length_a   1.000
_cell.length_b   1.000
_cell.length_c   1.000
_cell.angle_alpha   90.00
_cell.angle_beta   90.00
_cell.angle_gamma   90.00
#
_symmetry.space_group_name_H-M   'P 1'
#
loop_
_entity.id
_entity.type
_entity.pdbx_description
1 polymer ?
#
loop_
_entity_poly.entity_id
_entity_poly.type
_entity_poly.pdbx_seq_one_letter_code
_entity_poly.pdbx_strand_id
1 'polypeptide(L)'
;MTSLSRASFYRCSADWREKDKAVIDAIQAVLSESPQAGFWKCYYRLRFKGFTFNHKRVYRVYCWLGLNLKRRIKKTLPKRENKPLSVVNRPDIQCATTGKPQQNGFIERFNGSFRRKFLNAYLFESLSQVRDMAWFWQQDYNQNRTHESLGHLPPETYRKQPENSKQVCL
;
A
#
# COMPACT_ATOMS: atom_id res chain seq x y z
N MET A 1 6.96 29.44 -46.52
CA MET A 1 5.60 29.51 -45.96
C MET A 1 5.24 28.13 -45.44
N THR A 2 5.16 27.97 -44.12
CA THR A 2 5.01 26.67 -43.46
C THR A 2 3.63 26.05 -43.73
N SER A 3 3.62 24.85 -44.30
CA SER A 3 2.44 24.04 -44.62
C SER A 3 1.84 23.37 -43.37
N LEU A 4 1.23 24.15 -42.47
CA LEU A 4 0.42 23.59 -41.39
C LEU A 4 -1.02 23.40 -41.86
N SER A 5 -1.61 22.24 -41.56
CA SER A 5 -2.98 21.94 -41.97
C SER A 5 -4.00 22.82 -41.24
N ARG A 6 -5.10 23.16 -41.91
CA ARG A 6 -6.19 23.99 -41.36
C ARG A 6 -6.74 23.46 -40.02
N ALA A 7 -6.71 22.15 -39.81
CA ALA A 7 -7.13 21.50 -38.57
C ALA A 7 -6.21 21.79 -37.37
N SER A 8 -4.98 22.24 -37.59
CA SER A 8 -4.07 22.66 -36.53
C SER A 8 -4.54 23.93 -35.82
N PHE A 9 -5.26 24.82 -36.52
CA PHE A 9 -5.79 26.06 -35.94
C PHE A 9 -6.98 25.83 -34.99
N TYR A 10 -7.73 24.74 -35.18
CA TYR A 10 -8.85 24.39 -34.31
C TYR A 10 -8.43 23.54 -33.10
N ARG A 11 -7.23 22.96 -33.12
CA ARG A 11 -6.65 22.28 -31.95
C ARG A 11 -5.96 23.32 -31.07
N CYS A 12 -6.71 23.86 -30.11
CA CYS A 12 -6.09 24.64 -29.04
C CYS A 12 -5.19 23.71 -28.22
N SER A 13 -3.88 23.86 -28.35
CA SER A 13 -2.86 23.07 -27.63
C SER A 13 -2.79 23.54 -26.18
N ALA A 14 -3.92 23.51 -25.47
CA ALA A 14 -3.94 23.79 -24.05
C ALA A 14 -3.25 22.64 -23.31
N ASP A 15 -2.23 23.01 -22.53
CA ASP A 15 -1.41 22.09 -21.75
C ASP A 15 -2.30 21.22 -20.87
N TRP A 16 -2.09 19.91 -20.93
CA TRP A 16 -2.88 18.95 -20.14
C TRP A 16 -2.72 19.20 -18.64
N ARG A 17 -1.57 19.77 -18.21
CA ARG A 17 -1.31 20.14 -16.81
C ARG A 17 -2.28 21.19 -16.30
N GLU A 18 -2.65 22.16 -17.13
CA GLU A 18 -3.61 23.20 -16.74
C GLU A 18 -5.02 22.62 -16.65
N LYS A 19 -5.41 21.78 -17.61
CA LYS A 19 -6.72 21.10 -17.63
C LYS A 19 -6.93 20.16 -16.44
N ASP A 20 -5.88 19.43 -16.06
CA ASP A 20 -5.90 18.45 -14.99
C ASP A 20 -5.28 18.96 -13.69
N LYS A 21 -5.07 20.29 -13.54
CA LYS A 21 -4.44 20.91 -12.37
C LYS A 21 -5.06 20.45 -11.05
N ALA A 22 -6.38 20.46 -10.95
CA ALA A 22 -7.09 20.02 -9.74
C ALA A 22 -6.80 18.54 -9.37
N VAL A 23 -6.60 17.67 -10.38
CA VAL A 23 -6.25 16.27 -10.15
C VAL A 23 -4.78 16.14 -9.76
N ILE A 24 -3.90 16.93 -10.38
CA ILE A 24 -2.46 16.97 -10.05
C ILE A 24 -2.27 17.43 -8.62
N ASP A 25 -2.88 18.55 -8.23
CA ASP A 25 -2.78 19.13 -6.88
C ASP A 25 -3.29 18.13 -5.83
N ALA A 26 -4.40 17.46 -6.10
CA ALA A 26 -4.94 16.44 -5.19
C ALA A 26 -4.05 15.20 -5.07
N ILE A 27 -3.47 14.73 -6.19
CA ILE A 27 -2.49 13.62 -6.17
C ILE A 27 -1.26 14.04 -5.36
N GLN A 28 -0.71 15.23 -5.61
CA GLN A 28 0.46 15.74 -4.90
C GLN A 28 0.21 15.87 -3.39
N ALA A 29 -0.98 16.34 -2.98
CA ALA A 29 -1.37 16.39 -1.57
C ALA A 29 -1.49 15.01 -0.90
N VAL A 30 -1.84 13.96 -1.65
CA VAL A 30 -1.84 12.58 -1.12
C VAL A 30 -0.42 12.00 -1.09
N LEU A 31 0.43 12.40 -2.04
CA LEU A 31 1.82 11.98 -2.08
C LEU A 31 2.68 12.69 -1.03
N SER A 32 2.37 13.92 -0.63
CA SER A 32 3.06 14.57 0.49
C SER A 32 2.88 13.80 1.80
N GLU A 33 1.73 13.18 2.01
CA GLU A 33 1.45 12.29 3.14
C GLU A 33 2.06 10.88 2.95
N SER A 34 2.25 10.44 1.70
CA SER A 34 2.78 9.11 1.37
C SER A 34 3.50 9.09 0.02
N PRO A 35 4.80 9.39 0.00
CA PRO A 35 5.53 9.68 -1.25
C PRO A 35 5.54 8.51 -2.25
N GLN A 36 5.31 7.28 -1.78
CA GLN A 36 5.42 6.07 -2.59
C GLN A 36 4.16 5.20 -2.52
N ALA A 37 2.98 5.82 -2.38
CA ALA A 37 1.71 5.11 -2.47
C ALA A 37 1.41 4.78 -3.95
N GLY A 38 1.34 3.48 -4.28
CA GLY A 38 0.90 3.06 -5.61
C GLY A 38 -0.51 3.55 -5.96
N PHE A 39 -0.80 3.62 -7.26
CA PHE A 39 -2.04 4.18 -7.83
C PHE A 39 -3.33 3.88 -7.03
N TRP A 40 -3.61 2.60 -6.73
CA TRP A 40 -4.85 2.24 -6.05
C TRP A 40 -4.97 2.86 -4.65
N LYS A 41 -3.87 2.92 -3.89
CA LYS A 41 -3.88 3.58 -2.58
C LYS A 41 -4.13 5.08 -2.73
N CYS A 42 -3.45 5.72 -3.69
CA CYS A 42 -3.67 7.13 -3.98
C CYS A 42 -5.14 7.41 -4.35
N TYR A 43 -5.73 6.58 -5.23
CA TYR A 43 -7.12 6.71 -5.66
C TYR A 43 -8.12 6.50 -4.50
N TYR A 44 -7.96 5.45 -3.69
CA TYR A 44 -8.85 5.23 -2.56
C TYR A 44 -8.76 6.35 -1.52
N ARG A 45 -7.58 6.94 -1.32
CA ARG A 45 -7.40 8.12 -0.46
C ARG A 45 -8.06 9.37 -1.02
N LEU A 46 -7.96 9.60 -2.33
CA LEU A 46 -8.72 10.66 -2.99
C LEU A 46 -10.23 10.49 -2.77
N ARG A 47 -10.73 9.24 -2.87
CA ARG A 47 -12.14 8.93 -2.59
C ARG A 47 -12.51 9.15 -1.13
N PHE A 48 -11.64 8.78 -0.19
CA PHE A 48 -11.85 9.00 1.24
C PHE A 48 -11.87 10.49 1.60
N LYS A 49 -11.04 11.31 0.94
CA LYS A 49 -11.06 12.78 1.04
C LYS A 49 -12.28 13.45 0.35
N GLY A 50 -13.17 12.66 -0.27
CA GLY A 50 -14.40 13.15 -0.90
C GLY A 50 -14.28 13.54 -2.37
N PHE A 51 -13.12 13.36 -3.01
CA PHE A 51 -12.98 13.69 -4.43
C PHE A 51 -13.75 12.70 -5.32
N THR A 52 -14.55 13.23 -6.25
CA THR A 52 -15.38 12.43 -7.17
C THR A 52 -14.73 12.19 -8.54
N PHE A 53 -13.39 12.25 -8.62
CA PHE A 53 -12.68 12.03 -9.88
C PHE A 53 -12.83 10.59 -10.39
N ASN A 54 -13.03 10.45 -11.71
CA ASN A 54 -13.03 9.14 -12.36
C ASN A 54 -11.64 8.50 -12.28
N HIS A 55 -11.56 7.26 -11.79
CA HIS A 55 -10.31 6.49 -11.69
C HIS A 55 -9.52 6.44 -13.02
N LYS A 56 -10.17 6.41 -14.18
CA LYS A 56 -9.50 6.43 -15.50
C LYS A 56 -8.75 7.76 -15.72
N ARG A 57 -9.36 8.88 -15.35
CA ARG A 57 -8.76 10.22 -15.47
C ARG A 57 -7.58 10.36 -14.52
N VAL A 58 -7.76 9.98 -13.25
CA VAL A 58 -6.68 9.98 -12.25
C VAL A 58 -5.53 9.08 -12.69
N TYR A 59 -5.81 7.89 -13.23
CA TYR A 59 -4.77 6.97 -13.70
C TYR A 59 -3.95 7.56 -14.85
N ARG A 60 -4.59 8.24 -15.81
CA ARG A 60 -3.88 8.91 -16.90
C ARG A 60 -2.93 9.98 -16.40
N VAL A 61 -3.42 10.86 -15.52
CA VAL A 61 -2.60 11.92 -14.91
C VAL A 61 -1.45 11.32 -14.10
N TYR A 62 -1.73 10.28 -13.31
CA TYR A 62 -0.73 9.56 -12.52
C TYR A 62 0.39 8.98 -13.39
N CYS A 63 0.05 8.33 -14.51
CA CYS A 63 1.01 7.80 -15.47
C CYS A 63 1.81 8.91 -16.16
N TRP A 64 1.16 10.02 -16.54
CA TRP A 64 1.83 11.17 -17.14
C TRP A 64 2.81 11.88 -16.19
N LEU A 65 2.55 11.82 -14.88
CA LEU A 65 3.48 12.28 -13.86
C LEU A 65 4.64 11.31 -13.60
N GLY A 66 4.64 10.11 -14.21
CA GLY A 66 5.72 9.14 -14.06
C GLY A 66 5.78 8.46 -12.68
N LEU A 67 4.67 8.46 -11.93
CA LEU A 67 4.62 7.97 -10.54
C LEU A 67 4.50 6.44 -10.42
N ASN A 68 4.67 5.70 -11.51
CA ASN A 68 4.42 4.26 -11.56
C ASN A 68 5.57 3.48 -10.94
N LEU A 69 5.33 2.90 -9.76
CA LEU A 69 6.26 2.00 -9.12
C LEU A 69 6.49 0.73 -9.96
N LYS A 70 7.75 0.32 -10.11
CA LYS A 70 8.14 -0.93 -10.78
C LYS A 70 7.50 -2.10 -10.04
N ARG A 71 6.67 -2.87 -10.73
CA ARG A 71 6.02 -4.06 -10.17
C ARG A 71 6.88 -5.29 -10.37
N ARG A 72 6.91 -6.16 -9.37
CA ARG A 72 7.60 -7.43 -9.47
C ARG A 72 6.77 -8.41 -10.30
N ILE A 73 7.40 -9.03 -11.30
CA ILE A 73 6.82 -10.16 -12.02
C ILE A 73 7.06 -11.42 -11.18
N LYS A 74 6.00 -12.24 -11.00
CA LYS A 74 6.12 -13.51 -10.29
C LYS A 74 7.02 -14.44 -11.11
N LYS A 75 8.11 -14.90 -10.49
CA LYS A 75 8.96 -15.98 -11.02
C LYS A 75 8.64 -17.25 -10.24
N THR A 76 8.51 -18.38 -10.94
CA THR A 76 8.39 -19.69 -10.29
C THR A 76 9.72 -20.01 -9.61
N LEU A 77 9.69 -20.25 -8.29
CA LEU A 77 10.86 -20.68 -7.55
C LEU A 77 11.01 -22.21 -7.68
N PRO A 78 12.24 -22.73 -7.71
CA PRO A 78 12.47 -24.17 -7.61
C PRO A 78 11.90 -24.70 -6.28
N LYS A 79 11.50 -25.97 -6.26
CA LYS A 79 10.94 -26.61 -5.07
C LYS A 79 11.98 -26.61 -3.94
N ARG A 80 11.63 -26.04 -2.80
CA ARG A 80 12.51 -25.96 -1.62
C ARG A 80 12.74 -27.36 -1.03
N GLU A 81 13.98 -27.65 -0.67
CA GLU A 81 14.33 -28.81 0.15
C GLU A 81 14.05 -28.55 1.64
N ASN A 82 13.41 -29.51 2.30
CA ASN A 82 13.05 -29.42 3.71
C ASN A 82 14.27 -29.75 4.59
N LYS A 83 14.77 -28.77 5.34
CA LYS A 83 15.82 -28.97 6.36
C LYS A 83 15.20 -28.93 7.76
N PRO A 84 15.58 -29.83 8.67
CA PRO A 84 15.09 -29.82 10.04
C PRO A 84 15.52 -28.54 10.75
N LEU A 85 14.64 -28.01 11.60
CA LEU A 85 14.89 -26.79 12.37
C LEU A 85 15.80 -27.13 13.56
N SER A 86 16.90 -26.40 13.73
CA SER A 86 17.70 -26.45 14.96
C SER A 86 17.06 -25.53 16.01
N VAL A 87 16.54 -26.13 17.08
CA VAL A 87 15.96 -25.38 18.20
C VAL A 87 17.09 -24.98 19.15
N VAL A 88 17.41 -23.68 19.21
CA VAL A 88 18.32 -23.14 20.22
C VAL A 88 17.49 -22.87 21.47
N ASN A 89 17.68 -23.65 22.53
CA ASN A 89 17.10 -23.37 23.84
C ASN A 89 17.74 -22.09 24.40
N ARG A 90 17.04 -20.96 24.28
CA ARG A 90 17.38 -19.70 24.94
C ARG A 90 16.28 -19.36 25.95
N PRO A 91 16.59 -19.23 27.25
CA PRO A 91 15.57 -19.12 28.30
C PRO A 91 14.73 -17.83 28.22
N ASP A 92 15.24 -16.75 27.63
CA ASP A 92 14.56 -15.44 27.60
C ASP A 92 13.75 -15.17 26.31
N ILE A 93 13.81 -16.06 25.32
CA ILE A 93 13.03 -15.93 24.09
C ILE A 93 11.89 -16.92 24.18
N GLN A 94 10.71 -16.43 24.56
CA GLN A 94 9.48 -17.22 24.49
C GLN A 94 9.09 -17.40 23.02
N CYS A 95 9.74 -18.34 22.34
CA CYS A 95 9.31 -18.82 21.05
C CYS A 95 7.92 -19.45 21.23
N ALA A 96 6.99 -19.17 20.30
CA ALA A 96 5.65 -19.77 20.27
C ALA A 96 5.75 -21.25 20.65
N THR A 97 4.98 -21.70 21.66
CA THR A 97 5.10 -23.06 22.19
C THR A 97 4.97 -24.05 21.04
N THR A 98 6.05 -24.79 20.77
CA THR A 98 6.08 -25.83 19.73
C THR A 98 4.91 -26.79 20.00
N GLY A 99 3.87 -26.73 19.17
CA GLY A 99 2.65 -27.53 19.35
C GLY A 99 1.32 -26.76 19.39
N LYS A 100 1.30 -25.42 19.39
CA LYS A 100 0.06 -24.61 19.28
C LYS A 100 0.09 -23.66 18.08
N PRO A 101 -0.05 -24.16 16.84
CA PRO A 101 0.01 -23.33 15.62
C PRO A 101 -1.04 -22.21 15.62
N GLN A 102 -2.15 -22.39 16.32
CA GLN A 102 -3.20 -21.38 16.46
C GLN A 102 -2.72 -20.08 17.13
N GLN A 103 -1.69 -20.13 17.99
CA GLN A 103 -1.16 -18.93 18.67
C GLN A 103 -0.49 -17.95 17.68
N ASN A 104 -0.01 -18.42 16.53
CA ASN A 104 0.67 -17.59 15.53
C ASN A 104 -0.27 -17.01 14.46
N GLY A 105 -1.57 -17.33 14.50
CA GLY A 105 -2.50 -16.97 13.41
C GLY A 105 -2.56 -15.45 13.11
N PHE A 106 -2.41 -14.60 14.14
CA PHE A 106 -2.40 -13.15 13.97
C PHE A 106 -1.16 -12.66 13.21
N ILE A 107 0.04 -13.08 13.64
CA ILE A 107 1.30 -12.67 13.01
C ILE A 107 1.42 -13.24 11.59
N GLU A 108 0.89 -14.44 11.36
CA GLU A 108 0.82 -15.05 10.02
C GLU A 108 -0.07 -14.26 9.07
N ARG A 109 -1.27 -13.82 9.51
CA ARG A 109 -2.15 -12.96 8.70
C ARG A 109 -1.51 -11.63 8.37
N PHE A 110 -0.85 -11.00 9.35
CA PHE A 110 -0.09 -9.77 9.14
C PHE A 110 1.03 -9.98 8.12
N ASN A 111 1.91 -10.96 8.34
CA ASN A 111 3.04 -11.27 7.46
C ASN A 111 2.58 -11.64 6.05
N GLY A 112 1.47 -12.38 5.93
CA GLY A 112 0.84 -12.70 4.65
C GLY A 112 0.36 -11.45 3.92
N SER A 113 -0.28 -10.51 4.62
CA SER A 113 -0.70 -9.23 4.05
C SER A 113 0.49 -8.37 3.62
N PHE A 114 1.52 -8.27 4.46
CA PHE A 114 2.73 -7.51 4.18
C PHE A 114 3.46 -8.08 2.96
N ARG A 115 3.71 -9.38 2.93
CA ARG A 115 4.35 -10.04 1.79
C ARG A 115 3.57 -9.82 0.49
N ARG A 116 2.26 -10.07 0.51
CA ARG A 116 1.43 -10.05 -0.71
C ARG A 116 1.20 -8.64 -1.25
N LYS A 117 0.98 -7.66 -0.38
CA LYS A 117 0.61 -6.28 -0.77
C LYS A 117 1.80 -5.32 -0.85
N PHE A 118 2.95 -5.67 -0.28
CA PHE A 118 4.14 -4.82 -0.25
C PHE A 118 5.35 -5.52 -0.88
N LEU A 119 5.95 -6.51 -0.20
CA LEU A 119 7.23 -7.08 -0.62
C LEU A 119 7.19 -7.79 -1.98
N ASN A 120 6.08 -8.47 -2.29
CA ASN A 120 5.92 -9.19 -3.55
C ASN A 120 5.29 -8.32 -4.64
N ALA A 121 4.79 -7.14 -4.30
CA ALA A 121 4.12 -6.24 -5.24
C ALA A 121 5.14 -5.37 -5.99
N TYR A 122 6.18 -4.90 -5.30
CA TYR A 122 7.13 -3.93 -5.83
C TYR A 122 8.52 -4.53 -6.04
N LEU A 123 9.24 -3.98 -7.03
CA LEU A 123 10.67 -4.18 -7.21
C LEU A 123 11.39 -3.01 -6.55
N PHE A 124 12.33 -3.30 -5.65
CA PHE A 124 13.10 -2.30 -4.93
C PHE A 124 14.53 -2.23 -5.47
N GLU A 125 15.12 -1.04 -5.47
CA GLU A 125 16.45 -0.77 -5.99
C GLU A 125 17.50 -0.71 -4.87
N SER A 126 17.09 -0.32 -3.66
CA SER A 126 17.98 -0.17 -2.50
C SER A 126 17.30 -0.59 -1.19
N LEU A 127 18.10 -1.00 -0.20
CA LEU A 127 17.62 -1.27 1.15
C LEU A 127 17.06 -0.02 1.85
N SER A 128 17.60 1.17 1.57
CA SER A 128 17.05 2.43 2.08
C SER A 128 15.61 2.63 1.60
N GLN A 129 15.39 2.45 0.30
CA GLN A 129 14.06 2.51 -0.30
C GLN A 129 13.09 1.51 0.35
N VAL A 130 13.55 0.27 0.60
CA VAL A 130 12.72 -0.73 1.30
C VAL A 130 12.32 -0.25 2.69
N ARG A 131 13.25 0.31 3.47
CA ARG A 131 12.99 0.81 4.83
C ARG A 131 11.99 1.95 4.82
N ASP A 132 12.18 2.94 3.97
CA ASP A 132 11.29 4.10 3.87
C ASP A 132 9.89 3.66 3.46
N MET A 133 9.79 2.85 2.40
CA MET A 133 8.49 2.36 1.95
C MET A 133 7.82 1.43 2.97
N ALA A 134 8.59 0.63 3.70
CA ALA A 134 8.06 -0.24 4.76
C ALA A 134 7.50 0.58 5.91
N TRP A 135 8.18 1.66 6.32
CA TRP A 135 7.71 2.58 7.33
C TRP A 135 6.38 3.22 6.93
N PHE A 136 6.29 3.78 5.71
CA PHE A 136 5.03 4.35 5.20
C PHE A 136 3.92 3.30 5.11
N TRP A 137 4.26 2.07 4.69
CA TRP A 137 3.28 0.99 4.65
C TRP A 137 2.76 0.60 6.03
N GLN A 138 3.63 0.56 7.03
CA GLN A 138 3.28 0.25 8.42
C GLN A 138 2.36 1.32 9.00
N GLN A 139 2.68 2.60 8.80
CA GLN A 139 1.82 3.70 9.22
C GLN A 139 0.43 3.59 8.58
N ASP A 140 0.38 3.39 7.25
CA ASP A 140 -0.88 3.20 6.53
C ASP A 140 -1.68 1.98 7.02
N TYR A 141 -1.00 0.88 7.36
CA TYR A 141 -1.65 -0.30 7.92
C TYR A 141 -2.27 0.00 9.29
N ASN A 142 -1.57 0.73 10.15
CA ASN A 142 -2.04 1.01 11.50
C ASN A 142 -3.17 2.05 11.53
N GLN A 143 -3.07 3.07 10.68
CA GLN A 143 -3.98 4.23 10.70
C GLN A 143 -5.22 4.05 9.83
N ASN A 144 -5.07 3.44 8.65
CA ASN A 144 -6.10 3.49 7.62
C ASN A 144 -6.74 2.13 7.33
N ARG A 145 -6.07 1.02 7.64
CA ARG A 145 -6.56 -0.30 7.24
C ARG A 145 -7.63 -0.82 8.18
N THR A 146 -8.85 -0.94 7.68
CA THR A 146 -9.95 -1.54 8.43
C THR A 146 -9.83 -3.07 8.47
N HIS A 147 -10.22 -3.67 9.59
CA HIS A 147 -10.25 -5.11 9.81
C HIS A 147 -11.64 -5.57 10.26
N GLU A 148 -12.22 -6.57 9.59
CA GLU A 148 -13.52 -7.15 9.97
C GLU A 148 -13.53 -7.63 11.42
N SER A 149 -12.45 -8.30 11.88
CA SER A 149 -12.31 -8.76 13.26
C SER A 149 -12.24 -7.63 14.30
N LEU A 150 -11.99 -6.39 13.87
CA LEU A 150 -11.95 -5.20 14.73
C LEU A 150 -13.19 -4.32 14.53
N GLY A 151 -14.27 -4.84 13.96
CA GLY A 151 -15.48 -4.06 13.67
C GLY A 151 -15.26 -3.00 12.58
N HIS A 152 -14.42 -3.31 11.58
CA HIS A 152 -13.98 -2.38 10.53
C HIS A 152 -13.22 -1.16 11.04
N LEU A 153 -12.60 -1.25 12.23
CA LEU A 153 -11.71 -0.22 12.75
C LEU A 153 -10.25 -0.47 12.35
N PRO A 154 -9.46 0.60 12.16
CA PRO A 154 -8.01 0.51 12.10
C PRO A 154 -7.36 -0.01 13.39
N PRO A 155 -6.19 -0.68 13.32
CA PRO A 155 -5.50 -1.17 14.50
C PRO A 155 -5.18 -0.08 15.53
N GLU A 156 -4.82 1.13 15.08
CA GLU A 156 -4.48 2.22 15.99
C GLU A 156 -5.71 2.76 16.75
N THR A 157 -6.87 2.87 16.08
CA THR A 157 -8.09 3.32 16.74
C THR A 157 -8.60 2.28 17.72
N TYR A 158 -8.54 1.00 17.37
CA TYR A 158 -8.87 -0.10 18.27
C TYR A 158 -7.97 -0.10 19.51
N ARG A 159 -6.65 0.09 19.35
CA ARG A 159 -5.69 0.16 20.47
C ARG A 159 -5.99 1.30 21.46
N LYS A 160 -6.56 2.41 21.00
CA LYS A 160 -6.90 3.57 21.83
C LYS A 160 -8.22 3.38 22.60
N GLN A 161 -9.01 2.36 22.28
CA GLN A 161 -10.20 2.07 23.05
C GLN A 161 -9.80 1.56 24.44
N PRO A 162 -10.42 2.05 25.53
CA PRO A 162 -10.18 1.50 26.84
C PRO A 162 -10.52 0.01 26.84
N GLU A 163 -9.81 -0.78 27.65
CA GLU A 163 -9.93 -2.24 27.80
C GLU A 163 -11.28 -2.67 28.42
N ASN A 164 -12.40 -2.11 27.95
CA ASN A 164 -13.74 -2.29 28.52
C ASN A 164 -14.51 -3.48 27.91
N SER A 165 -13.84 -4.40 27.20
CA SER A 165 -14.49 -5.53 26.52
C SER A 165 -13.76 -6.86 26.66
N LYS A 166 -12.97 -7.04 27.74
CA LYS A 166 -12.48 -8.37 28.14
C LYS A 166 -13.53 -9.21 28.91
N GLN A 167 -14.76 -8.71 29.03
CA GLN A 167 -15.91 -9.49 29.51
C GLN A 167 -16.87 -9.70 28.34
N VAL A 168 -17.40 -10.92 28.25
CA VAL A 168 -18.35 -11.42 27.23
C VAL A 168 -17.68 -12.15 26.04
N CYS A 169 -17.17 -13.34 26.33
CA CYS A 169 -17.51 -14.54 25.56
C CYS A 169 -17.82 -15.65 26.58
N LEU A 170 -19.11 -15.88 26.82
CA LEU A 170 -19.64 -17.14 27.35
C LEU A 170 -19.72 -18.16 26.21
#